data_AF-A0AAN7JHV5-F1
#
_entry.id   AF-A0AAN7JHV5-F1
#
_cell.length_a   1.000
_cell.length_b   1.000
_cell.length_c   1.000
_cell.angle_alpha   90.00
_cell.angle_beta   90.00
_cell.angle_gamma   90.00
#
_symmetry.space_group_name_H-M   'P 1'
#
loop_
_entity.id
_entity.type
_entity.pdbx_description
1 polymer ?
#
loop_
_entity_poly.entity_id
_entity_poly.type
_entity_poly.pdbx_seq_one_letter_code
_entity_poly.pdbx_strand_id
1 'polypeptide(L)'
;MNPGLLIWAFSSLFTAALFSSAPLALTPDAVALLEFKSTLNDTKNALSNWQALDVSPCKWTGISCHPDDQRVQSINLPYMQLGGILSPSIGKLSRLQRLALHQNSLHGIIPDEITNCTDMRALYLRANYLQGGIPSSIGNLSRLTIMDLSSNSLKGAIPPSIGGLSRLHHLNLSTNFFSGEIPDIGVLSTFGRSSFIGNLDLCGRQVEMPCRTAMGFPVVLPHATSDEESTTAKESSHYMKGVVIGAMSTMGLALVILLAFLWVCLLARKERAAKKYTEVKKQVDSEPSTKLITFHGDMPYPSCEIIEKLESLDDEAVVGSGGFGTVYRMVMNDCGTFAVKRIDRSREGSDQVFERELEILGSIKHINLMNTLLRENQLDNVLDERCTGADPETVEAVLDIAARCTDGNPDERPSMNQVMQFLEQEVMSPCPSDFYESHSDYC
;
A
#
# COMPACT_ATOMS: atom_id res chain seq x y z
N MET A 1 89.96 52.92 2.38
CA MET A 1 88.98 53.72 3.15
C MET A 1 88.46 54.77 2.19
N ASN A 2 87.24 54.77 1.65
CA ASN A 2 85.90 54.33 2.04
C ASN A 2 85.14 53.85 0.78
N PRO A 3 84.39 52.74 0.79
CA PRO A 3 83.35 52.50 -0.21
C PRO A 3 81.99 52.79 0.41
N GLY A 4 81.39 53.91 0.03
CA GLY A 4 80.01 54.25 0.38
C GLY A 4 79.27 54.60 -0.91
N LEU A 5 78.77 53.59 -1.61
CA LEU A 5 77.68 53.71 -2.60
C LEU A 5 77.23 52.30 -3.01
N LEU A 6 75.92 52.15 -3.27
CA LEU A 6 75.17 50.91 -3.58
C LEU A 6 74.81 50.16 -2.28
N ILE A 7 73.57 50.07 -1.83
CA ILE A 7 72.39 49.60 -2.56
C ILE A 7 71.15 50.27 -1.94
N TRP A 8 70.55 51.22 -2.66
CA TRP A 8 69.15 51.63 -2.49
C TRP A 8 68.33 50.97 -3.60
N ALA A 9 67.81 49.79 -3.34
CA ALA A 9 66.68 49.18 -4.05
C ALA A 9 66.43 47.85 -3.37
N PHE A 10 65.42 47.78 -2.50
CA PHE A 10 64.58 46.60 -2.17
C PHE A 10 63.76 46.97 -0.92
N SER A 11 62.94 48.01 -1.06
CA SER A 11 61.92 48.39 -0.08
C SER A 11 60.56 48.43 -0.77
N SER A 12 60.08 47.27 -1.23
CA SER A 12 58.68 47.10 -1.64
C SER A 12 58.37 45.65 -2.01
N LEU A 13 58.62 44.65 -1.16
CA LEU A 13 58.17 43.26 -1.41
C LEU A 13 58.26 42.44 -0.11
N PHE A 14 57.59 42.85 0.97
CA PHE A 14 57.40 41.96 2.12
C PHE A 14 56.16 42.31 2.96
N THR A 15 55.00 42.48 2.31
CA THR A 15 53.68 42.49 2.99
C THR A 15 52.62 41.84 2.11
N ALA A 16 52.92 40.68 1.53
CA ALA A 16 51.94 39.86 0.82
C ALA A 16 52.15 38.37 1.14
N ALA A 17 52.10 38.01 2.42
CA ALA A 17 52.19 36.61 2.84
C ALA A 17 51.45 36.34 4.16
N LEU A 18 50.25 36.92 4.36
CA LEU A 18 49.34 36.53 5.45
C LEU A 18 47.87 36.60 5.02
N PHE A 19 47.57 36.20 3.78
CA PHE A 19 46.24 35.68 3.43
C PHE A 19 46.45 34.55 2.43
N SER A 20 47.04 33.45 2.89
CA SER A 20 46.77 32.18 2.24
C SER A 20 45.32 31.84 2.58
N SER A 21 44.37 32.33 1.76
CA SER A 21 43.07 31.69 1.68
C SER A 21 43.32 30.34 1.04
N ALA A 22 43.72 29.35 1.85
CA ALA A 22 43.59 27.96 1.45
C ALA A 22 42.15 27.82 0.92
N PRO A 23 41.95 27.25 -0.28
CA PRO A 23 40.59 26.97 -0.73
C PRO A 23 39.94 26.17 0.39
N LEU A 24 38.82 26.68 0.92
CA LEU A 24 38.10 26.01 1.99
C LEU A 24 37.68 24.64 1.46
N ALA A 25 38.42 23.61 1.82
CA ALA A 25 38.17 22.26 1.36
C ALA A 25 36.83 21.79 1.95
N LEU A 26 35.97 21.25 1.10
CA LEU A 26 34.73 20.59 1.54
C LEU A 26 35.06 19.56 2.62
N THR A 27 34.22 19.50 3.64
CA THR A 27 34.30 18.40 4.62
C THR A 27 34.10 17.04 3.92
N PRO A 28 34.70 15.95 4.44
CA PRO A 28 34.50 14.61 3.87
C PRO A 28 33.02 14.22 3.78
N ASP A 29 32.21 14.65 4.76
CA ASP A 29 30.76 14.41 4.75
C ASP A 29 30.05 15.20 3.65
N ALA A 30 30.45 16.46 3.40
CA ALA A 30 29.91 17.24 2.29
C ALA A 30 30.23 16.59 0.93
N VAL A 31 31.46 16.09 0.75
CA VAL A 31 31.83 15.35 -0.47
C VAL A 31 30.98 14.10 -0.64
N ALA A 32 30.80 13.31 0.42
CA ALA A 32 29.95 12.13 0.40
C ALA A 32 28.49 12.46 0.08
N LEU A 33 27.95 13.54 0.66
CA LEU A 33 26.58 14.00 0.38
C LEU A 33 26.39 14.53 -1.04
N LEU A 34 27.40 15.18 -1.64
CA LEU A 34 27.33 15.61 -3.04
C LEU A 34 27.39 14.42 -4.01
N GLU A 35 28.17 13.39 -3.67
CA GLU A 35 28.17 12.10 -4.39
C GLU A 35 26.86 11.35 -4.20
N PHE A 36 26.25 11.42 -3.02
CA PHE A 36 24.92 10.88 -2.77
C PHE A 36 23.86 11.61 -3.60
N LYS A 37 23.91 12.95 -3.62
CA LYS A 37 23.00 13.79 -4.41
C LYS A 37 23.09 13.51 -5.90
N SER A 38 24.28 13.23 -6.44
CA SER A 38 24.46 13.00 -7.89
C SER A 38 23.76 11.73 -8.39
N THR A 39 23.44 10.78 -7.51
CA THR A 39 22.68 9.57 -7.84
C THR A 39 21.17 9.72 -7.63
N LEU A 40 20.73 10.85 -7.06
CA LEU A 40 19.32 11.15 -6.85
C LEU A 40 18.74 11.89 -8.06
N ASN A 41 17.47 11.61 -8.35
CA ASN A 41 16.68 12.40 -9.29
C ASN A 41 15.77 13.37 -8.51
N ASP A 42 16.13 14.64 -8.49
CA ASP A 42 15.43 15.70 -7.76
C ASP A 42 14.67 16.63 -8.71
N THR A 43 13.54 16.15 -9.23
CA THR A 43 12.71 16.90 -10.20
C THR A 43 12.13 18.19 -9.61
N LYS A 44 11.93 18.24 -8.29
CA LYS A 44 11.41 19.41 -7.57
C LYS A 44 12.49 20.37 -7.11
N ASN A 45 13.77 20.06 -7.35
CA ASN A 45 14.91 20.85 -6.92
C ASN A 45 14.88 21.11 -5.38
N ALA A 46 14.41 20.13 -4.61
CA ALA A 46 14.31 20.19 -3.16
C ALA A 46 15.71 20.28 -2.48
N LEU A 47 16.74 19.75 -3.14
CA LEU A 47 18.13 19.72 -2.69
C LEU A 47 18.97 20.88 -3.29
N SER A 48 18.32 21.95 -3.76
CA SER A 48 18.97 23.09 -4.43
C SER A 48 20.08 23.77 -3.61
N ASN A 49 19.99 23.76 -2.28
CA ASN A 49 21.00 24.34 -1.40
C ASN A 49 22.18 23.41 -1.07
N TRP A 50 22.21 22.19 -1.59
CA TRP A 50 23.38 21.31 -1.47
C TRP A 50 24.41 21.72 -2.54
N GLN A 51 25.37 22.58 -2.17
CA GLN A 51 26.31 23.20 -3.09
C GLN A 51 27.76 22.97 -2.69
N ALA A 52 28.64 22.75 -3.67
CA ALA A 52 30.08 22.55 -3.46
C ALA A 52 30.80 23.79 -2.89
N LEU A 53 30.15 24.95 -2.89
CA LEU A 53 30.68 26.20 -2.32
C LEU A 53 30.51 26.25 -0.80
N ASP A 54 29.57 25.47 -0.24
CA ASP A 54 29.36 25.41 1.21
C ASP A 54 30.35 24.44 1.85
N VAL A 55 31.26 24.96 2.67
CA VAL A 55 32.29 24.17 3.35
C VAL A 55 31.68 23.06 4.23
N SER A 56 30.55 23.37 4.86
CA SER A 56 29.84 22.49 5.80
C SER A 56 28.42 22.18 5.30
N PRO A 57 28.00 20.91 5.34
CA PRO A 57 26.67 20.51 4.89
C PRO A 57 25.60 20.72 5.96
N CYS A 58 25.95 21.19 7.17
CA CYS A 58 25.04 21.23 8.32
C CYS A 58 23.86 22.20 8.19
N LYS A 59 23.88 23.07 7.17
CA LYS A 59 22.77 23.97 6.83
C LYS A 59 21.99 23.51 5.59
N TRP A 60 22.37 22.39 5.00
CA TRP A 60 21.69 21.84 3.83
C TRP A 60 20.32 21.30 4.22
N THR A 61 19.39 21.34 3.27
CA THR A 61 18.03 20.86 3.48
C THR A 61 18.07 19.41 3.93
N GLY A 62 17.42 19.13 5.06
CA GLY A 62 17.33 17.79 5.65
C GLY A 62 18.61 17.27 6.31
N ILE A 63 19.68 18.05 6.40
CA ILE A 63 20.92 17.65 7.08
C ILE A 63 20.95 18.21 8.49
N SER A 64 21.33 17.38 9.46
CA SER A 64 21.65 17.82 10.82
C SER A 64 22.99 17.23 11.24
N CYS A 65 23.79 18.01 11.95
CA CYS A 65 25.12 17.63 12.39
C CYS A 65 25.22 17.56 13.91
N HIS A 66 26.18 16.76 14.37
CA HIS A 66 26.56 16.73 15.78
C HIS A 66 27.08 18.10 16.23
N PRO A 67 26.63 18.60 17.39
CA PRO A 67 27.11 19.89 17.92
C PRO A 67 28.63 19.91 18.14
N ASP A 68 29.19 18.78 18.60
CA ASP A 68 30.57 18.70 19.09
C ASP A 68 31.63 18.68 17.98
N ASP A 69 31.39 17.91 16.92
CA ASP A 69 32.37 17.63 15.86
C ASP A 69 31.90 18.09 14.47
N GLN A 70 30.68 18.65 14.36
CA GLN A 70 30.06 19.11 13.11
C GLN A 70 29.96 18.02 12.02
N ARG A 71 30.04 16.73 12.40
CA ARG A 71 29.83 15.60 11.49
C ARG A 71 28.35 15.35 11.28
N VAL A 72 27.98 14.85 10.10
CA VAL A 72 26.58 14.59 9.75
C VAL A 72 26.01 13.49 10.65
N GLN A 73 24.97 13.87 11.39
CA GLN A 73 24.26 13.02 12.34
C GLN A 73 22.96 12.47 11.75
N SER A 74 22.26 13.26 10.95
CA SER A 74 20.95 12.89 10.42
C SER A 74 20.75 13.39 9.00
N ILE A 75 20.18 12.53 8.15
CA ILE A 75 19.61 12.87 6.85
C ILE A 75 18.10 12.62 6.96
N ASN A 76 17.31 13.67 6.77
CA ASN A 76 15.85 13.65 6.86
C ASN A 76 15.22 14.30 5.62
N LEU A 77 14.92 13.48 4.61
CA LEU A 77 14.36 13.91 3.32
C LEU A 77 13.07 13.14 2.95
N PRO A 78 12.07 13.02 3.84
CA PRO A 78 10.86 12.29 3.52
C PRO A 78 9.92 13.11 2.64
N TYR A 79 9.06 12.45 1.86
CA TYR A 79 8.02 13.09 1.03
C TYR A 79 8.54 14.12 -0.01
N MET A 80 9.78 13.94 -0.48
CA MET A 80 10.42 14.90 -1.40
C MET A 80 10.26 14.53 -2.88
N GLN A 81 9.64 13.39 -3.19
CA GLN A 81 9.53 12.82 -4.55
C GLN A 81 10.90 12.58 -5.20
N LEU A 82 11.92 12.28 -4.39
CA LEU A 82 13.26 11.98 -4.87
C LEU A 82 13.25 10.62 -5.59
N GLY A 83 13.70 10.59 -6.83
CA GLY A 83 14.00 9.36 -7.55
C GLY A 83 15.48 9.01 -7.46
N GLY A 84 15.93 8.10 -8.33
CA GLY A 84 17.34 7.65 -8.34
C GLY A 84 17.60 6.52 -7.35
N ILE A 85 18.86 6.34 -6.96
CA ILE A 85 19.32 5.20 -6.15
C ILE A 85 20.00 5.64 -4.85
N LEU A 86 20.07 4.74 -3.88
CA LEU A 86 20.90 4.89 -2.69
C LEU A 86 22.38 4.68 -3.04
N SER A 87 23.16 5.77 -3.08
CA SER A 87 24.59 5.71 -3.40
C SER A 87 25.41 4.99 -2.31
N PRO A 88 26.38 4.12 -2.67
CA PRO A 88 27.37 3.56 -1.75
C PRO A 88 28.13 4.60 -0.91
N SER A 89 28.22 5.85 -1.40
CA SER A 89 28.84 6.98 -0.68
C SER A 89 28.22 7.23 0.69
N ILE A 90 26.99 6.77 0.95
CA ILE A 90 26.34 6.84 2.26
C ILE A 90 27.22 6.21 3.36
N GLY A 91 27.97 5.15 3.04
CA GLY A 91 28.86 4.46 3.98
C GLY A 91 30.05 5.30 4.45
N LYS A 92 30.32 6.44 3.81
CA LYS A 92 31.37 7.39 4.23
C LYS A 92 30.93 8.24 5.44
N LEU A 93 29.63 8.32 5.71
CA LEU A 93 29.07 9.11 6.82
C LEU A 93 29.11 8.32 8.14
N SER A 94 30.32 8.12 8.67
CA SER A 94 30.57 7.24 9.82
C SER A 94 29.85 7.62 11.12
N ARG A 95 29.36 8.86 11.25
CA ARG A 95 28.65 9.39 12.42
C ARG A 95 27.12 9.44 12.22
N LEU A 96 26.63 8.95 11.09
CA LEU A 96 25.21 8.99 10.75
C LEU A 96 24.38 8.12 11.70
N GLN A 97 23.43 8.74 12.38
CA GLN A 97 22.53 8.09 13.34
C GLN A 97 21.13 7.87 12.77
N ARG A 98 20.69 8.72 11.83
CA ARG A 98 19.35 8.64 11.24
C ARG A 98 19.42 8.83 9.73
N LEU A 99 18.86 7.87 9.01
CA LEU A 99 18.59 7.99 7.58
C LEU A 99 17.08 7.86 7.34
N ALA A 100 16.44 8.96 6.97
CA ALA A 100 15.02 8.99 6.66
C ALA A 100 14.80 9.47 5.22
N LEU A 101 14.43 8.51 4.37
CA LEU A 101 14.16 8.69 2.93
C LEU A 101 12.81 8.08 2.53
N HIS A 102 11.92 7.86 3.50
CA HIS A 102 10.62 7.24 3.27
C HIS A 102 9.70 8.12 2.42
N GLN A 103 8.78 7.48 1.71
CA GLN A 103 7.82 8.14 0.80
C GLN A 103 8.52 9.00 -0.27
N ASN A 104 9.41 8.35 -0.99
CA ASN A 104 10.06 8.87 -2.19
C ASN A 104 9.89 7.86 -3.34
N SER A 105 10.57 8.10 -4.45
CA SER A 105 10.57 7.25 -5.63
C SER A 105 11.94 6.57 -5.84
N LEU A 106 12.67 6.28 -4.76
CA LEU A 106 13.99 5.65 -4.82
C LEU A 106 13.86 4.20 -5.31
N HIS A 107 14.80 3.75 -6.12
CA HIS A 107 14.84 2.39 -6.66
C HIS A 107 16.27 1.82 -6.59
N GLY A 108 16.48 0.63 -7.15
CA GLY A 108 17.75 -0.08 -7.04
C GLY A 108 17.90 -0.78 -5.69
N ILE A 109 19.11 -1.19 -5.34
CA ILE A 109 19.39 -1.98 -4.13
C ILE A 109 19.70 -1.10 -2.91
N ILE A 110 19.55 -1.66 -1.71
CA ILE A 110 20.17 -1.11 -0.50
C ILE A 110 21.67 -1.44 -0.57
N PRO A 111 22.58 -0.45 -0.64
CA PRO A 111 24.01 -0.71 -0.76
C PRO A 111 24.57 -1.32 0.54
N ASP A 112 25.46 -2.30 0.42
CA ASP A 112 26.11 -2.94 1.58
C ASP A 112 26.89 -1.91 2.42
N GLU A 113 27.41 -0.86 1.80
CA GLU A 113 28.14 0.23 2.46
C GLU A 113 27.31 0.98 3.51
N ILE A 114 25.97 0.90 3.47
CA ILE A 114 25.13 1.45 4.55
C ILE A 114 25.50 0.86 5.91
N THR A 115 26.03 -0.36 5.93
CA THR A 115 26.45 -1.08 7.14
C THR A 115 27.76 -0.54 7.76
N ASN A 116 28.46 0.36 7.05
CA ASN A 116 29.61 1.11 7.59
C ASN A 116 29.19 2.26 8.52
N CYS A 117 27.91 2.67 8.49
CA CYS A 117 27.36 3.69 9.38
C CYS A 117 27.08 3.09 10.78
N THR A 118 28.11 2.64 11.48
CA THR A 118 27.98 1.88 12.75
C THR A 118 27.29 2.63 13.89
N ASP A 119 27.17 3.96 13.79
CA ASP A 119 26.41 4.82 14.71
C ASP A 119 24.90 4.86 14.42
N MET A 120 24.42 4.20 13.36
CA MET A 120 23.03 4.23 12.93
C MET A 120 22.07 3.70 13.99
N ARG A 121 21.02 4.48 14.25
CA ARG A 121 19.95 4.21 15.22
C ARG A 121 18.60 4.04 14.58
N ALA A 122 18.35 4.74 13.47
CA ALA A 122 17.07 4.68 12.78
C ALA A 122 17.24 4.71 11.26
N LEU A 123 16.65 3.72 10.60
CA LEU A 123 16.63 3.57 9.15
C LEU A 123 15.18 3.54 8.66
N TYR A 124 14.77 4.56 7.92
CA TYR A 124 13.43 4.66 7.34
C TYR A 124 13.53 4.75 5.81
N LEU A 125 13.23 3.64 5.15
CA LEU A 125 13.21 3.52 3.68
C LEU A 125 11.82 3.13 3.16
N ARG A 126 10.79 3.14 4.03
CA ARG A 126 9.40 2.79 3.69
C ARG A 126 8.89 3.50 2.44
N ALA A 127 8.03 2.82 1.68
CA ALA A 127 7.30 3.39 0.54
C ALA A 127 8.25 4.04 -0.47
N ASN A 128 9.09 3.18 -1.04
CA ASN A 128 9.95 3.44 -2.19
C ASN A 128 9.83 2.23 -3.15
N TYR A 129 10.64 2.20 -4.20
CA TYR A 129 10.72 1.10 -5.17
C TYR A 129 12.03 0.32 -5.04
N LEU A 130 12.59 0.20 -3.82
CA LEU A 130 13.84 -0.50 -3.57
C LEU A 130 13.69 -2.00 -3.88
N GLN A 131 14.75 -2.61 -4.40
CA GLN A 131 14.80 -3.99 -4.88
C GLN A 131 15.99 -4.73 -4.26
N GLY A 132 16.13 -6.03 -4.58
CA GLY A 132 17.20 -6.86 -4.03
C GLY A 132 16.93 -7.27 -2.58
N GLY A 133 17.94 -7.83 -1.93
CA GLY A 133 17.84 -8.28 -0.54
C GLY A 133 18.29 -7.23 0.47
N ILE A 134 18.05 -7.51 1.75
CA ILE A 134 18.69 -6.77 2.84
C ILE A 134 20.16 -7.24 2.91
N PRO A 135 21.15 -6.31 2.99
CA PRO A 135 22.56 -6.66 3.18
C PRO A 135 22.77 -7.68 4.30
N SER A 136 23.51 -8.74 4.06
CA SER A 136 23.78 -9.77 5.08
C SER A 136 24.59 -9.20 6.25
N SER A 137 25.36 -8.14 6.02
CA SER A 137 26.11 -7.37 7.01
C SER A 137 25.26 -6.39 7.84
N ILE A 138 23.93 -6.35 7.67
CA ILE A 138 23.06 -5.40 8.41
C ILE A 138 23.20 -5.54 9.94
N GLY A 139 23.59 -6.72 10.42
CA GLY A 139 23.92 -6.98 11.83
C GLY A 139 25.07 -6.13 12.39
N ASN A 140 25.89 -5.50 11.55
CA ASN A 140 26.96 -4.58 11.98
C ASN A 140 26.41 -3.29 12.62
N LEU A 141 25.14 -2.94 12.34
CA LEU A 141 24.49 -1.76 12.89
C LEU A 141 24.02 -1.99 14.34
N SER A 142 24.93 -2.36 15.23
CA SER A 142 24.64 -2.75 16.63
C SER A 142 23.88 -1.71 17.46
N ARG A 143 23.85 -0.45 17.02
CA ARG A 143 23.12 0.66 17.65
C ARG A 143 21.71 0.88 17.08
N LEU A 144 21.31 0.11 16.07
CA LEU A 144 20.04 0.27 15.38
C LEU A 144 18.89 -0.09 16.31
N THR A 145 17.89 0.80 16.33
CA THR A 145 16.72 0.71 17.19
C THR A 145 15.42 0.61 16.39
N ILE A 146 15.41 1.24 15.21
CA ILE A 146 14.28 1.29 14.30
C ILE A 146 14.76 0.96 12.89
N MET A 147 14.10 -0.02 12.27
CA MET A 147 14.29 -0.38 10.87
C MET A 147 12.91 -0.51 10.20
N ASP A 148 12.59 0.42 9.31
CA ASP A 148 11.38 0.36 8.49
C ASP A 148 11.74 0.34 7.01
N LEU A 149 11.59 -0.85 6.41
CA LEU A 149 11.81 -1.14 4.99
C LEU A 149 10.50 -1.49 4.28
N SER A 150 9.36 -1.27 4.93
CA SER A 150 8.06 -1.71 4.44
C SER A 150 7.63 -1.04 3.13
N SER A 151 6.73 -1.66 2.38
CA SER A 151 6.21 -1.10 1.12
C SER A 151 7.33 -0.78 0.11
N ASN A 152 8.11 -1.79 -0.22
CA ASN A 152 9.15 -1.74 -1.25
C ASN A 152 9.01 -2.99 -2.15
N SER A 153 9.97 -3.18 -3.05
CA SER A 153 10.10 -4.37 -3.89
C SER A 153 11.28 -5.26 -3.47
N LEU A 154 11.62 -5.27 -2.17
CA LEU A 154 12.72 -6.09 -1.64
C LEU A 154 12.36 -7.56 -1.71
N LYS A 155 13.34 -8.43 -1.95
CA LYS A 155 13.16 -9.86 -2.18
C LYS A 155 14.28 -10.72 -1.60
N GLY A 156 14.05 -12.03 -1.57
CA GLY A 156 14.99 -13.01 -1.03
C GLY A 156 14.76 -13.30 0.45
N ALA A 157 15.70 -14.01 1.07
CA ALA A 157 15.60 -14.40 2.48
C ALA A 157 15.91 -13.22 3.41
N ILE A 158 15.23 -13.20 4.57
CA ILE A 158 15.53 -12.27 5.65
C ILE A 158 16.86 -12.68 6.31
N PRO A 159 17.89 -11.81 6.34
CA PRO A 159 19.19 -12.17 6.90
C PRO A 159 19.10 -12.52 8.40
N PRO A 160 19.63 -13.68 8.84
CA PRO A 160 19.68 -14.03 10.26
C PRO A 160 20.47 -13.03 11.12
N SER A 161 21.36 -12.25 10.51
CA SER A 161 22.16 -11.21 11.18
C SER A 161 21.30 -10.11 11.81
N ILE A 162 20.06 -9.90 11.36
CA ILE A 162 19.10 -9.02 12.03
C ILE A 162 18.87 -9.47 13.48
N GLY A 163 18.90 -10.78 13.74
CA GLY A 163 18.78 -11.33 15.09
C GLY A 163 19.87 -10.84 16.06
N GLY A 164 21.04 -10.40 15.56
CA GLY A 164 22.12 -9.82 16.35
C GLY A 164 21.90 -8.37 16.78
N LEU A 165 20.88 -7.69 16.26
CA LEU A 165 20.58 -6.28 16.54
C LEU A 165 19.88 -6.11 17.89
N SER A 166 20.59 -6.36 18.99
CA SER A 166 20.05 -6.39 20.36
C SER A 166 19.29 -5.14 20.84
N ARG A 167 19.40 -3.99 20.16
CA ARG A 167 18.70 -2.74 20.49
C ARG A 167 17.48 -2.46 19.61
N LEU A 168 17.24 -3.30 18.61
CA LEU A 168 16.13 -3.16 17.67
C LEU A 168 14.82 -3.45 18.40
N HIS A 169 13.91 -2.50 18.44
CA HIS A 169 12.59 -2.67 19.05
C HIS A 169 11.45 -2.35 18.08
N HIS A 170 11.77 -1.75 16.92
CA HIS A 170 10.84 -1.58 15.82
C HIS A 170 11.45 -2.14 14.54
N LEU A 171 10.82 -3.19 14.01
CA LEU A 171 11.13 -3.78 12.72
C LEU A 171 9.86 -3.80 11.87
N ASN A 172 9.93 -3.25 10.68
CA ASN A 172 8.86 -3.36 9.70
C ASN A 172 9.42 -3.73 8.32
N LEU A 173 9.13 -4.95 7.89
CA LEU A 173 9.48 -5.54 6.59
C LEU A 173 8.23 -5.83 5.75
N SER A 174 7.06 -5.34 6.19
CA SER A 174 5.77 -5.65 5.56
C SER A 174 5.70 -5.17 4.11
N THR A 175 4.83 -5.77 3.31
CA THR A 175 4.53 -5.35 1.93
C THR A 175 5.82 -5.28 1.09
N ASN A 176 6.47 -6.43 0.96
CA ASN A 176 7.65 -6.67 0.12
C ASN A 176 7.48 -8.05 -0.55
N PHE A 177 8.54 -8.57 -1.16
CA PHE A 177 8.61 -9.89 -1.79
C PHE A 177 9.64 -10.80 -1.11
N PHE A 178 9.81 -10.68 0.21
CA PHE A 178 10.66 -11.60 0.97
C PHE A 178 10.09 -13.02 0.92
N SER A 179 10.99 -14.01 0.93
CA SER A 179 10.63 -15.41 0.79
C SER A 179 11.50 -16.31 1.67
N GLY A 180 10.99 -17.51 1.96
CA GLY A 180 11.67 -18.50 2.79
C GLY A 180 11.35 -18.37 4.28
N GLU A 181 12.09 -19.12 5.09
CA GLU A 181 11.90 -19.16 6.53
C GLU A 181 12.38 -17.86 7.20
N ILE A 182 11.55 -17.30 8.07
CA ILE A 182 11.92 -16.19 8.95
C ILE A 182 12.81 -16.78 10.07
N PRO A 183 14.08 -16.37 10.18
CA PRO A 183 14.98 -16.93 11.19
C PRO A 183 14.47 -16.66 12.61
N ASP A 184 14.21 -17.72 13.36
CA ASP A 184 13.79 -17.67 14.78
C ASP A 184 15.02 -17.50 15.70
N ILE A 185 15.72 -16.36 15.58
CA ILE A 185 16.97 -16.09 16.30
C ILE A 185 17.06 -14.66 16.86
N GLY A 186 17.55 -14.55 18.10
CA GLY A 186 17.87 -13.28 18.73
C GLY A 186 16.67 -12.34 18.81
N VAL A 187 16.83 -11.08 18.42
CA VAL A 187 15.71 -10.12 18.41
C VAL A 187 14.68 -10.42 17.31
N LEU A 188 15.05 -11.17 16.27
CA LEU A 188 14.15 -11.42 15.13
C LEU A 188 12.97 -12.34 15.51
N SER A 189 13.14 -13.16 16.54
CA SER A 189 12.07 -14.03 17.09
C SER A 189 11.01 -13.27 17.88
N THR A 190 11.30 -12.04 18.32
CA THR A 190 10.37 -11.25 19.16
C THR A 190 9.35 -10.48 18.34
N PHE A 191 9.61 -10.30 17.04
CA PHE A 191 8.70 -9.60 16.14
C PHE A 191 7.59 -10.53 15.63
N GLY A 192 6.35 -10.06 15.71
CA GLY A 192 5.18 -10.81 15.26
C GLY A 192 4.80 -10.55 13.80
N ARG A 193 3.67 -11.14 13.41
CA ARG A 193 3.13 -11.12 12.03
C ARG A 193 3.04 -9.73 11.40
N SER A 194 2.78 -8.69 12.20
CA SER A 194 2.69 -7.30 11.71
C SER A 194 3.96 -6.80 11.04
N SER A 195 5.13 -7.26 11.49
CA SER A 195 6.43 -6.89 10.90
C SER A 195 6.67 -7.52 9.53
N PHE A 196 5.91 -8.56 9.14
CA PHE A 196 6.17 -9.38 7.96
C PHE A 196 4.98 -9.48 6.99
N ILE A 197 3.81 -8.95 7.36
CA ILE A 197 2.58 -9.05 6.58
C ILE A 197 2.76 -8.56 5.13
N GLY A 198 2.11 -9.20 4.16
CA GLY A 198 2.22 -8.81 2.75
C GLY A 198 3.44 -9.37 2.00
N ASN A 199 4.24 -10.25 2.63
CA ASN A 199 5.23 -11.09 1.96
C ASN A 199 4.68 -12.52 1.84
N LEU A 200 4.17 -12.90 0.66
CA LEU A 200 3.37 -14.13 0.48
C LEU A 200 4.17 -15.43 0.65
N ASP A 201 5.48 -15.39 0.37
CA ASP A 201 6.35 -16.58 0.36
C ASP A 201 7.14 -16.76 1.67
N LEU A 202 6.83 -15.97 2.71
CA LEU A 202 7.43 -16.16 4.03
C LEU A 202 6.75 -17.30 4.78
N CYS A 203 7.55 -18.05 5.52
CA CYS A 203 7.10 -19.08 6.45
C CYS A 203 7.90 -19.00 7.76
N GLY A 204 7.43 -19.65 8.81
CA GLY A 204 8.04 -19.62 10.14
C GLY A 204 7.03 -19.27 11.23
N ARG A 205 7.49 -19.35 12.47
CA ARG A 205 6.67 -19.16 13.67
C ARG A 205 6.05 -17.76 13.74
N GLN A 206 6.79 -16.74 13.33
CA GLN A 206 6.43 -15.32 13.43
C GLN A 206 5.20 -14.96 12.59
N VAL A 207 4.93 -15.73 11.52
CA VAL A 207 3.78 -15.55 10.62
C VAL A 207 2.80 -16.73 10.70
N GLU A 208 3.03 -17.67 11.62
CA GLU A 208 2.22 -18.89 11.82
C GLU A 208 2.03 -19.72 10.53
N MET A 209 3.03 -19.70 9.64
CA MET A 209 2.99 -20.43 8.38
C MET A 209 4.04 -21.54 8.37
N PRO A 210 3.65 -22.82 8.15
CA PRO A 210 4.62 -23.91 8.10
C PRO A 210 5.52 -23.80 6.87
N CYS A 211 6.83 -23.93 7.06
CA CYS A 211 7.77 -24.00 5.95
C CYS A 211 7.65 -25.35 5.25
N ARG A 212 7.45 -25.34 3.93
CA ARG A 212 7.49 -26.57 3.13
C ARG A 212 8.94 -27.03 3.05
N THR A 213 9.31 -28.01 3.88
CA THR A 213 10.56 -28.74 3.69
C THR A 213 10.50 -29.43 2.33
N ALA A 214 11.51 -29.21 1.50
CA ALA A 214 11.68 -29.93 0.25
C ALA A 214 12.03 -31.40 0.53
N MET A 215 11.06 -32.19 0.98
CA MET A 215 11.07 -33.66 0.95
C MET A 215 9.64 -34.19 0.89
N GLY A 216 9.26 -34.69 -0.29
CA GLY A 216 8.27 -35.74 -0.46
C GLY A 216 6.80 -35.31 -0.61
N PHE A 217 6.33 -35.23 -1.86
CA PHE A 217 5.10 -35.96 -2.20
C PHE A 217 5.40 -37.47 -2.04
N PRO A 218 4.46 -38.33 -1.62
CA PRO A 218 3.01 -38.25 -1.85
C PRO A 218 2.18 -38.46 -0.58
N VAL A 219 0.87 -38.28 -0.67
CA VAL A 219 -0.16 -39.28 -0.28
C VAL A 219 -1.52 -38.65 -0.53
N VAL A 220 -2.20 -39.25 -1.49
CA VAL A 220 -3.64 -39.13 -1.73
C VAL A 220 -4.34 -40.16 -0.84
N LEU A 221 -5.45 -39.74 -0.23
CA LEU A 221 -6.54 -40.51 0.41
C LEU A 221 -6.29 -41.09 1.83
N PRO A 222 -7.33 -41.10 2.68
CA PRO A 222 -8.43 -42.06 2.52
C PRO A 222 -9.83 -41.45 2.62
N HIS A 223 -10.71 -41.82 1.67
CA HIS A 223 -12.14 -41.96 1.97
C HIS A 223 -12.65 -43.31 1.46
N ALA A 224 -12.99 -44.12 2.47
CA ALA A 224 -14.06 -45.11 2.59
C ALA A 224 -14.41 -45.98 1.37
N THR A 225 -14.11 -47.26 1.59
CA THR A 225 -14.70 -48.47 1.01
C THR A 225 -16.23 -48.49 1.07
N SER A 226 -16.87 -48.95 0.00
CA SER A 226 -18.14 -49.67 0.07
C SER A 226 -18.09 -50.80 -0.94
N ASP A 227 -17.89 -52.02 -0.44
CA ASP A 227 -18.07 -53.27 -1.18
C ASP A 227 -19.53 -53.74 -1.06
N GLU A 228 -20.02 -54.27 -2.19
CA GLU A 228 -21.01 -55.35 -2.38
C GLU A 228 -22.45 -55.15 -1.79
N GLU A 229 -23.54 -55.58 -2.41
CA GLU A 229 -23.77 -56.83 -3.13
C GLU A 229 -25.08 -56.76 -3.96
N SER A 230 -25.15 -57.67 -4.93
CA SER A 230 -26.19 -57.92 -5.94
C SER A 230 -27.52 -58.51 -5.44
N THR A 231 -28.58 -58.44 -6.27
CA THR A 231 -29.41 -59.60 -6.77
C THR A 231 -30.65 -59.08 -7.55
N THR A 232 -30.70 -59.20 -8.89
CA THR A 232 -31.27 -60.25 -9.79
C THR A 232 -32.75 -60.09 -10.24
N ALA A 233 -32.91 -60.01 -11.57
CA ALA A 233 -33.98 -60.57 -12.46
C ALA A 233 -35.41 -59.95 -12.37
N LYS A 234 -36.24 -59.80 -13.44
CA LYS A 234 -36.28 -60.35 -14.80
C LYS A 234 -37.31 -59.59 -15.70
N GLU A 235 -36.99 -59.50 -17.00
CA GLU A 235 -37.82 -59.58 -18.23
C GLU A 235 -38.97 -58.62 -18.65
N SER A 236 -38.76 -58.06 -19.87
CA SER A 236 -39.72 -57.90 -21.01
C SER A 236 -40.81 -56.81 -20.90
N SER A 237 -41.40 -56.18 -21.92
CA SER A 237 -41.38 -56.26 -23.39
C SER A 237 -42.03 -54.98 -23.97
N HIS A 238 -41.90 -54.79 -25.29
CA HIS A 238 -42.35 -53.70 -26.17
C HIS A 238 -43.79 -53.14 -26.04
N TYR A 239 -43.94 -51.85 -26.42
CA TYR A 239 -44.78 -51.32 -27.53
C TYR A 239 -45.62 -50.07 -27.22
N MET A 240 -45.79 -49.26 -28.26
CA MET A 240 -46.23 -47.86 -28.34
C MET A 240 -47.73 -47.54 -28.11
N LYS A 241 -47.94 -46.29 -27.64
CA LYS A 241 -48.94 -45.26 -28.01
C LYS A 241 -50.45 -45.49 -27.82
N GLY A 242 -51.10 -44.46 -27.26
CA GLY A 242 -52.53 -44.15 -27.42
C GLY A 242 -53.10 -43.38 -26.20
N VAL A 243 -53.00 -42.05 -26.11
CA VAL A 243 -54.03 -41.05 -26.55
C VAL A 243 -55.29 -41.17 -25.66
N VAL A 244 -55.62 -40.25 -24.72
CA VAL A 244 -56.29 -38.92 -24.84
C VAL A 244 -56.33 -38.33 -23.40
N ILE A 245 -55.71 -37.21 -23.02
CA ILE A 245 -56.01 -35.75 -23.25
C ILE A 245 -57.34 -35.27 -22.63
N GLY A 246 -57.30 -34.19 -21.84
CA GLY A 246 -58.48 -33.32 -21.74
C GLY A 246 -58.63 -32.36 -20.56
N ALA A 247 -57.59 -31.62 -20.13
CA ALA A 247 -57.82 -30.39 -19.34
C ALA A 247 -56.63 -29.40 -19.24
N MET A 248 -55.37 -29.80 -19.42
CA MET A 248 -54.22 -28.94 -19.05
C MET A 248 -53.48 -28.25 -20.21
N SER A 249 -53.92 -28.42 -21.46
CA SER A 249 -53.16 -27.96 -22.64
C SER A 249 -53.61 -26.60 -23.20
N THR A 250 -54.78 -26.10 -22.84
CA THR A 250 -55.29 -24.81 -23.38
C THR A 250 -54.71 -23.60 -22.64
N MET A 251 -54.40 -23.75 -21.36
CA MET A 251 -53.85 -22.67 -20.53
C MET A 251 -52.35 -22.44 -20.79
N GLY A 252 -51.60 -23.51 -21.05
CA GLY A 252 -50.17 -23.44 -21.36
C GLY A 252 -49.89 -22.79 -22.73
N LEU A 253 -50.67 -23.13 -23.76
CA LEU A 253 -50.48 -22.55 -25.08
C LEU A 253 -50.84 -21.05 -25.11
N ALA A 254 -51.89 -20.65 -24.39
CA ALA A 254 -52.27 -19.26 -24.25
C ALA A 254 -51.17 -18.43 -23.55
N LEU A 255 -50.55 -18.98 -22.49
CA LEU A 255 -49.48 -18.30 -21.77
C LEU A 255 -48.23 -18.11 -22.64
N VAL A 256 -47.85 -19.13 -23.41
CA VAL A 256 -46.68 -19.08 -24.32
C VAL A 256 -46.91 -18.06 -25.43
N ILE A 257 -48.12 -17.99 -26.00
CA ILE A 257 -48.45 -16.98 -27.02
C ILE A 257 -48.43 -15.56 -26.42
N LEU A 258 -48.90 -15.38 -25.19
CA LEU A 258 -48.91 -14.09 -24.50
C LEU A 258 -47.48 -13.61 -24.19
N LEU A 259 -46.61 -14.52 -23.72
CA LEU A 259 -45.20 -14.22 -23.47
C LEU A 259 -44.43 -13.92 -24.76
N ALA A 260 -44.69 -14.67 -25.84
CA ALA A 260 -44.09 -14.40 -27.15
C ALA A 260 -44.55 -13.04 -27.71
N PHE A 261 -45.83 -12.70 -27.56
CA PHE A 261 -46.36 -11.40 -27.96
C PHE A 261 -45.73 -10.26 -27.15
N LEU A 262 -45.59 -10.41 -25.84
CA LEU A 262 -44.91 -9.43 -24.97
C LEU A 262 -43.43 -9.26 -25.37
N TRP A 263 -42.74 -10.36 -25.69
CA TRP A 263 -41.35 -10.33 -26.18
C TRP A 263 -41.24 -9.57 -27.50
N VAL A 264 -42.14 -9.82 -28.45
CA VAL A 264 -42.20 -9.10 -29.72
C VAL A 264 -42.54 -7.62 -29.52
N CYS A 265 -43.45 -7.28 -28.60
CA CYS A 265 -43.74 -5.90 -28.25
C CYS A 265 -42.53 -5.18 -27.61
N LEU A 266 -41.75 -5.88 -26.78
CA LEU A 266 -40.52 -5.34 -26.19
C LEU A 266 -39.42 -5.15 -27.23
N LEU A 267 -39.26 -6.09 -28.17
CA LEU A 267 -38.35 -5.93 -29.31
C LEU A 267 -38.78 -4.81 -30.25
N ALA A 268 -40.08 -4.67 -30.52
CA ALA A 268 -40.61 -3.57 -31.32
C ALA A 268 -40.48 -2.21 -30.60
N ARG A 269 -40.60 -2.17 -29.26
CA ARG A 269 -40.29 -0.98 -28.45
C ARG A 269 -38.81 -0.62 -28.51
N LYS A 270 -37.92 -1.62 -28.45
CA LYS A 270 -36.46 -1.45 -28.60
C LYS A 270 -36.09 -0.92 -29.98
N GLU A 271 -36.73 -1.44 -31.04
CA GLU A 271 -36.53 -0.91 -32.41
C GLU A 271 -37.07 0.50 -32.60
N ARG A 272 -38.22 0.85 -32.00
CA ARG A 272 -38.76 2.23 -32.07
C ARG A 272 -37.91 3.22 -31.25
N ALA A 273 -37.27 2.77 -30.17
CA ALA A 273 -36.29 3.56 -29.42
C ALA A 273 -34.97 3.72 -30.20
N ALA A 274 -34.52 2.67 -30.90
CA ALA A 274 -33.32 2.70 -31.75
C ALA A 274 -33.50 3.58 -33.01
N LYS A 275 -34.68 3.54 -33.65
CA LYS A 275 -34.99 4.37 -34.83
C LYS A 275 -35.24 5.85 -34.52
N LYS A 276 -35.36 6.23 -33.23
CA LYS A 276 -35.46 7.64 -32.80
C LYS A 276 -34.08 8.30 -32.65
N TYR A 277 -33.00 7.52 -32.73
CA TYR A 277 -31.61 7.99 -32.70
C TYR A 277 -30.89 7.62 -34.00
N THR A 278 -31.41 8.07 -35.15
CA THR A 278 -30.60 8.23 -36.37
C THR A 278 -31.42 9.00 -37.38
N GLU A 279 -31.10 10.29 -37.57
CA GLU A 279 -30.91 10.95 -38.87
C GLU A 279 -31.07 12.48 -38.75
N VAL A 280 -29.95 13.21 -38.59
CA VAL A 280 -29.74 14.52 -39.24
C VAL A 280 -28.32 14.54 -39.78
N LYS A 281 -28.20 14.89 -41.07
CA LYS A 281 -26.98 14.80 -41.89
C LYS A 281 -25.93 15.86 -41.57
N LYS A 282 -24.67 15.39 -41.61
CA LYS A 282 -23.47 16.00 -42.21
C LYS A 282 -23.02 17.35 -41.65
N GLN A 283 -22.00 17.31 -40.80
CA GLN A 283 -20.83 18.18 -40.97
C GLN A 283 -19.60 17.51 -40.36
N VAL A 284 -18.49 17.68 -41.07
CA VAL A 284 -17.14 17.26 -40.69
C VAL A 284 -16.82 17.83 -39.32
N ASP A 285 -16.65 16.98 -38.31
CA ASP A 285 -15.77 17.23 -37.16
C ASP A 285 -15.58 15.94 -36.36
N SER A 286 -14.34 15.77 -35.87
CA SER A 286 -13.75 14.66 -35.12
C SER A 286 -14.71 13.80 -34.27
N GLU A 287 -14.62 12.47 -34.38
CA GLU A 287 -15.25 11.52 -33.43
C GLU A 287 -14.92 11.88 -31.97
N PRO A 288 -15.86 11.70 -31.02
CA PRO A 288 -15.50 11.63 -29.62
C PRO A 288 -14.89 10.23 -29.41
N SER A 289 -13.59 10.10 -29.66
CA SER A 289 -12.85 8.90 -29.26
C SER A 289 -13.16 8.64 -27.79
N THR A 290 -13.48 7.39 -27.45
CA THR A 290 -13.63 6.96 -26.06
C THR A 290 -12.39 7.43 -25.30
N LYS A 291 -12.54 8.50 -24.52
CA LYS A 291 -11.40 9.19 -23.93
C LYS A 291 -11.01 8.42 -22.69
N LEU A 292 -9.90 7.70 -22.76
CA LEU A 292 -9.30 7.08 -21.60
C LEU A 292 -8.78 8.19 -20.68
N ILE A 293 -9.35 8.28 -19.48
CA ILE A 293 -8.92 9.24 -18.44
C ILE A 293 -8.21 8.43 -17.36
N THR A 294 -6.90 8.65 -17.21
CA THR A 294 -6.09 8.04 -16.15
C THR A 294 -5.90 9.05 -15.04
N PHE A 295 -6.18 8.66 -13.79
CA PHE A 295 -6.02 9.53 -12.63
C PHE A 295 -4.65 9.34 -11.96
N HIS A 296 -3.91 8.27 -12.27
CA HIS A 296 -2.61 7.93 -11.67
C HIS A 296 -1.69 7.29 -12.73
N GLY A 297 -0.69 8.04 -13.21
CA GLY A 297 0.34 7.55 -14.13
C GLY A 297 -0.17 7.12 -15.51
N ASP A 298 0.74 7.09 -16.48
CA ASP A 298 0.44 6.50 -17.79
C ASP A 298 0.63 4.98 -17.70
N MET A 299 -0.38 4.22 -18.10
CA MET A 299 -0.25 2.76 -18.25
C MET A 299 0.81 2.46 -19.32
N PRO A 300 1.62 1.38 -19.16
CA PRO A 300 2.69 1.06 -20.11
C PRO A 300 2.17 0.50 -21.46
N TYR A 301 0.88 0.70 -21.76
CA TYR A 301 0.20 0.23 -22.96
C TYR A 301 -0.45 1.41 -23.68
N PRO A 302 -0.42 1.43 -25.03
CA PRO A 302 -1.08 2.47 -25.79
C PRO A 302 -2.60 2.42 -25.55
N SER A 303 -3.24 3.59 -25.52
CA SER A 303 -4.67 3.69 -25.21
C SER A 303 -5.56 2.88 -26.15
N CYS A 304 -5.15 2.71 -27.42
CA CYS A 304 -5.87 1.88 -28.38
C CYS A 304 -5.90 0.39 -27.97
N GLU A 305 -4.79 -0.15 -27.47
CA GLU A 305 -4.71 -1.54 -27.00
C GLU A 305 -5.58 -1.75 -25.76
N ILE A 306 -5.58 -0.79 -24.84
CA ILE A 306 -6.41 -0.84 -23.63
C ILE A 306 -7.89 -0.83 -24.01
N ILE A 307 -8.30 0.08 -24.90
CA ILE A 307 -9.70 0.19 -25.36
C ILE A 307 -10.12 -1.09 -26.08
N GLU A 308 -9.30 -1.63 -26.98
CA GLU A 308 -9.55 -2.89 -27.67
C GLU A 308 -9.76 -4.04 -26.67
N LYS A 309 -8.90 -4.15 -25.66
CA LYS A 309 -9.03 -5.17 -24.61
C LYS A 309 -10.29 -4.98 -23.78
N LEU A 310 -10.65 -3.76 -23.41
CA LEU A 310 -11.87 -3.46 -22.65
C LEU A 310 -13.15 -3.79 -23.44
N GLU A 311 -13.16 -3.55 -24.75
CA GLU A 311 -14.27 -3.87 -25.64
C GLU A 311 -14.41 -5.38 -25.90
N SER A 312 -13.29 -6.11 -25.84
CA SER A 312 -13.27 -7.58 -26.00
C SER A 312 -13.72 -8.37 -24.75
N LEU A 313 -13.93 -7.70 -23.60
CA LEU A 313 -14.33 -8.37 -22.35
C LEU A 313 -15.76 -8.93 -22.42
N ASP A 314 -15.86 -10.26 -22.32
CA ASP A 314 -17.08 -11.05 -22.31
C ASP A 314 -17.30 -11.79 -20.97
N ASP A 315 -18.35 -12.59 -20.90
CA ASP A 315 -18.77 -13.28 -19.68
C ASP A 315 -17.79 -14.37 -19.22
N GLU A 316 -16.94 -14.89 -20.12
CA GLU A 316 -15.90 -15.88 -19.80
C GLU A 316 -14.73 -15.25 -19.02
N ALA A 317 -14.55 -13.94 -19.15
CA ALA A 317 -13.56 -13.17 -18.40
C ALA A 317 -14.03 -12.79 -16.98
N VAL A 318 -15.25 -13.13 -16.58
CA VAL A 318 -15.80 -12.72 -15.26
C VAL A 318 -15.09 -13.45 -14.12
N VAL A 319 -14.54 -12.68 -13.19
CA VAL A 319 -13.95 -13.16 -11.94
C VAL A 319 -14.99 -13.18 -10.82
N GLY A 320 -15.93 -12.24 -10.84
CA GLY A 320 -17.03 -12.17 -9.89
C GLY A 320 -18.02 -11.07 -10.24
N SER A 321 -19.29 -11.30 -9.91
CA SER A 321 -20.39 -10.34 -10.10
C SER A 321 -21.08 -10.09 -8.76
N GLY A 322 -21.49 -8.83 -8.53
CA GLY A 322 -22.14 -8.42 -7.30
C GLY A 322 -23.13 -7.28 -7.52
N GLY A 323 -23.71 -6.77 -6.42
CA GLY A 323 -24.76 -5.74 -6.47
C GLY A 323 -24.36 -4.40 -7.11
N PHE A 324 -23.05 -4.15 -7.26
CA PHE A 324 -22.48 -2.87 -7.68
C PHE A 324 -21.63 -2.96 -8.97
N GLY A 325 -21.66 -4.10 -9.66
CA GLY A 325 -20.97 -4.29 -10.93
C GLY A 325 -20.34 -5.66 -11.09
N THR A 326 -19.61 -5.82 -12.19
CA THR A 326 -18.97 -7.08 -12.57
C THR A 326 -17.47 -6.86 -12.71
N VAL A 327 -16.67 -7.75 -12.12
CA VAL A 327 -15.21 -7.74 -12.19
C VAL A 327 -14.75 -8.75 -13.22
N TYR A 328 -13.94 -8.30 -14.16
CA TYR A 328 -13.38 -9.07 -15.26
C TYR A 328 -11.87 -9.22 -15.12
N ARG A 329 -11.33 -10.34 -15.57
CA ARG A 329 -9.90 -10.58 -15.75
C ARG A 329 -9.52 -10.14 -17.16
N MET A 330 -8.85 -9.00 -17.29
CA MET A 330 -8.31 -8.52 -18.55
C MET A 330 -6.86 -9.00 -18.70
N VAL A 331 -6.52 -9.55 -19.87
CA VAL A 331 -5.16 -10.02 -20.17
C VAL A 331 -4.63 -9.27 -21.39
N MET A 332 -3.55 -8.51 -21.19
CA MET A 332 -2.84 -7.75 -22.21
C MET A 332 -2.02 -8.67 -23.12
N ASN A 333 -1.50 -8.14 -24.22
CA ASN A 333 -0.79 -8.95 -25.23
C ASN A 333 0.54 -9.53 -24.72
N ASP A 334 1.15 -8.91 -23.72
CA ASP A 334 2.33 -9.38 -23.00
C ASP A 334 2.01 -10.33 -21.83
N CYS A 335 0.77 -10.82 -21.75
CA CYS A 335 0.22 -11.62 -20.64
C CYS A 335 0.09 -10.87 -19.30
N GLY A 336 0.27 -9.54 -19.28
CA GLY A 336 -0.06 -8.72 -18.13
C GLY A 336 -1.54 -8.86 -17.77
N THR A 337 -1.85 -9.20 -16.52
CA THR A 337 -3.23 -9.48 -16.08
C THR A 337 -3.73 -8.39 -15.14
N PHE A 338 -4.92 -7.87 -15.43
CA PHE A 338 -5.57 -6.78 -14.71
C PHE A 338 -6.98 -7.19 -14.28
N ALA A 339 -7.41 -6.71 -13.12
CA ALA A 339 -8.81 -6.77 -12.71
C ALA A 339 -9.53 -5.49 -13.16
N VAL A 340 -10.58 -5.63 -13.96
CA VAL A 340 -11.37 -4.51 -14.50
C VAL A 340 -12.77 -4.59 -13.93
N LYS A 341 -13.21 -3.57 -13.20
CA LYS A 341 -14.58 -3.50 -12.66
C LYS A 341 -15.47 -2.65 -13.57
N ARG A 342 -16.50 -3.26 -14.15
CA ARG A 342 -17.54 -2.60 -14.94
C ARG A 342 -18.71 -2.23 -14.03
N ILE A 343 -19.07 -0.95 -14.00
CA ILE A 343 -20.17 -0.43 -13.19
C ILE A 343 -21.43 -0.31 -14.06
N ASP A 344 -22.55 -0.88 -13.60
CA ASP A 344 -23.84 -0.83 -14.32
C ASP A 344 -24.58 0.49 -14.03
N ARG A 345 -24.77 1.31 -15.05
CA ARG A 345 -25.38 2.66 -14.95
C ARG A 345 -26.90 2.67 -15.13
N SER A 346 -27.52 1.54 -15.41
CA SER A 346 -28.93 1.45 -15.83
C SER A 346 -29.96 1.54 -14.67
N ARG A 347 -29.51 1.69 -13.42
CA ARG A 347 -30.38 1.74 -12.23
C ARG A 347 -30.63 3.18 -11.76
N GLU A 348 -31.88 3.52 -11.39
CA GLU A 348 -32.22 4.83 -10.82
C GLU A 348 -31.38 5.11 -9.57
N GLY A 349 -30.79 6.32 -9.49
CA GLY A 349 -29.79 6.68 -8.47
C GLY A 349 -28.33 6.37 -8.87
N SER A 350 -28.08 5.99 -10.13
CA SER A 350 -26.75 5.54 -10.58
C SER A 350 -25.63 6.56 -10.41
N ASP A 351 -25.88 7.87 -10.47
CA ASP A 351 -24.82 8.85 -10.24
C ASP A 351 -24.41 8.89 -8.76
N GLN A 352 -25.35 8.81 -7.81
CA GLN A 352 -25.00 8.74 -6.38
C GLN A 352 -24.39 7.38 -6.00
N VAL A 353 -24.80 6.29 -6.64
CA VAL A 353 -24.20 4.97 -6.42
C VAL A 353 -22.83 4.90 -7.09
N PHE A 354 -22.63 5.49 -8.27
CA PHE A 354 -21.35 5.56 -8.96
C PHE A 354 -20.37 6.47 -8.23
N GLU A 355 -20.80 7.66 -7.79
CA GLU A 355 -19.99 8.55 -6.96
C GLU A 355 -19.69 7.91 -5.61
N ARG A 356 -20.65 7.22 -4.97
CA ARG A 356 -20.40 6.47 -3.74
C ARG A 356 -19.49 5.27 -3.99
N GLU A 357 -19.58 4.58 -5.11
CA GLU A 357 -18.71 3.45 -5.45
C GLU A 357 -17.32 3.94 -5.83
N LEU A 358 -17.16 5.10 -6.46
CA LEU A 358 -15.89 5.78 -6.69
C LEU A 358 -15.30 6.30 -5.38
N GLU A 359 -16.13 6.87 -4.52
CA GLU A 359 -15.77 7.30 -3.18
C GLU A 359 -15.39 6.08 -2.34
N ILE A 360 -16.08 4.95 -2.47
CA ILE A 360 -15.77 3.66 -1.84
C ILE A 360 -14.57 2.98 -2.50
N LEU A 361 -14.31 3.07 -3.81
CA LEU A 361 -13.09 2.51 -4.42
C LEU A 361 -11.88 3.39 -4.11
N GLY A 362 -12.09 4.70 -4.02
CA GLY A 362 -11.13 5.69 -3.54
C GLY A 362 -10.96 5.67 -2.02
N SER A 363 -11.94 5.16 -1.26
CA SER A 363 -11.89 5.01 0.20
C SER A 363 -11.80 3.56 0.68
N ILE A 364 -11.85 2.57 -0.21
CA ILE A 364 -11.47 1.17 0.03
C ILE A 364 -9.98 1.27 0.15
N LYS A 365 -9.63 1.11 1.40
CA LYS A 365 -8.39 1.55 1.91
C LYS A 365 -7.67 0.29 2.37
N HIS A 366 -7.42 -0.55 1.36
CA HIS A 366 -6.50 -1.69 1.40
C HIS A 366 -5.08 -1.17 1.70
N ILE A 367 -4.12 -1.99 2.14
CA ILE A 367 -2.75 -1.52 2.43
C ILE A 367 -2.05 -0.86 1.23
N ASN A 368 -2.59 -1.04 0.01
CA ASN A 368 -2.19 -0.39 -1.23
C ASN A 368 -3.04 0.82 -1.65
N LEU A 369 -4.03 1.24 -0.85
CA LEU A 369 -4.90 2.40 -1.08
C LEU A 369 -5.10 3.32 0.15
N MET A 370 -4.59 2.96 1.35
CA MET A 370 -4.69 3.79 2.56
C MET A 370 -3.37 4.04 3.26
N ASN A 371 -2.66 5.11 2.90
CA ASN A 371 -1.67 5.66 3.84
C ASN A 371 -1.60 7.19 3.79
N THR A 372 -2.71 7.86 3.49
CA THR A 372 -2.72 9.33 3.38
C THR A 372 -3.93 10.01 4.01
N LEU A 373 -4.59 9.42 5.02
CA LEU A 373 -5.75 10.12 5.61
C LEU A 373 -5.93 10.06 7.12
N LEU A 374 -5.10 9.40 7.93
CA LEU A 374 -5.20 9.55 9.39
C LEU A 374 -3.82 9.69 10.00
N ARG A 375 -3.50 10.94 10.34
CA ARG A 375 -2.55 11.31 11.40
C ARG A 375 -2.84 10.49 12.65
N GLU A 376 -1.76 10.21 13.37
CA GLU A 376 -1.76 9.94 14.80
C GLU A 376 -2.73 10.90 15.51
N ASN A 377 -3.81 10.37 16.06
CA ASN A 377 -4.43 10.98 17.23
C ASN A 377 -4.32 9.95 18.34
N GLN A 378 -3.44 10.25 19.29
CA GLN A 378 -3.54 9.74 20.64
C GLN A 378 -4.95 10.08 21.15
N LEU A 379 -5.51 9.20 21.98
CA LEU A 379 -6.86 9.32 22.55
C LEU A 379 -7.07 10.68 23.25
N ASP A 380 -5.99 11.30 23.72
CA ASP A 380 -5.96 12.62 24.35
C ASP A 380 -6.16 13.81 23.38
N ASN A 381 -6.17 13.58 22.05
CA ASN A 381 -6.37 14.62 21.01
C ASN A 381 -7.73 14.54 20.30
N VAL A 382 -8.57 13.53 20.57
CA VAL A 382 -9.93 13.41 20.00
C VAL A 382 -10.96 14.14 20.86
N LEU A 383 -10.68 14.27 22.16
CA LEU A 383 -11.47 15.06 23.09
C LEU A 383 -10.87 16.47 23.20
N ASP A 384 -11.14 17.35 22.24
CA ASP A 384 -11.04 18.78 22.55
C ASP A 384 -12.11 19.68 21.90
N GLU A 385 -12.57 20.61 22.72
CA GLU A 385 -13.48 21.77 22.60
C GLU A 385 -14.85 21.66 21.89
N ARG A 386 -15.21 20.59 21.16
CA ARG A 386 -16.53 20.50 20.47
C ARG A 386 -17.51 19.43 20.95
N CYS A 387 -17.12 18.55 21.86
CA CYS A 387 -18.02 17.54 22.44
C CYS A 387 -18.20 17.79 23.94
N THR A 388 -19.00 18.80 24.30
CA THR A 388 -19.27 19.18 25.70
C THR A 388 -20.28 18.26 26.42
N GLY A 389 -20.40 17.00 26.03
CA GLY A 389 -21.37 16.07 26.63
C GLY A 389 -21.22 14.60 26.25
N ALA A 390 -20.09 14.18 25.67
CA ALA A 390 -19.84 12.77 25.43
C ALA A 390 -19.09 12.17 26.62
N ASP A 391 -19.69 11.17 27.24
CA ASP A 391 -19.10 10.41 28.33
C ASP A 391 -17.88 9.60 27.81
N PRO A 392 -16.69 9.71 28.45
CA PRO A 392 -15.48 9.03 27.99
C PRO A 392 -15.60 7.51 27.90
N GLU A 393 -16.38 6.88 28.78
CA GLU A 393 -16.60 5.43 28.80
C GLU A 393 -17.42 5.00 27.56
N THR A 394 -18.41 5.80 27.18
CA THR A 394 -19.18 5.63 25.94
C THR A 394 -18.30 5.73 24.68
N VAL A 395 -17.34 6.65 24.66
CA VAL A 395 -16.41 6.83 23.53
C VAL A 395 -15.45 5.64 23.42
N GLU A 396 -14.96 5.13 24.55
CA GLU A 396 -14.10 3.96 24.61
C GLU A 396 -14.83 2.69 24.15
N ALA A 397 -16.09 2.50 24.55
CA ALA A 397 -16.93 1.39 24.10
C ALA A 397 -17.16 1.40 22.58
N VAL A 398 -17.42 2.57 21.98
CA VAL A 398 -17.60 2.71 20.53
C VAL A 398 -16.30 2.39 19.77
N LEU A 399 -15.14 2.77 20.30
CA LEU A 399 -13.85 2.48 19.70
C LEU A 399 -13.48 1.00 19.79
N ASP A 400 -13.83 0.31 20.88
CA ASP A 400 -13.63 -1.15 21.02
C ASP A 400 -14.50 -1.94 20.03
N ILE A 401 -15.78 -1.54 19.88
CA ILE A 401 -16.68 -2.16 18.88
C ILE A 401 -16.13 -1.95 17.46
N ALA A 402 -15.65 -0.74 17.15
CA ALA A 402 -15.05 -0.44 15.85
C ALA A 402 -13.81 -1.31 15.61
N ALA A 403 -12.94 -1.47 16.61
CA ALA A 403 -11.75 -2.33 16.54
C ALA A 403 -12.12 -3.78 16.23
N ARG A 404 -13.11 -4.36 16.94
CA ARG A 404 -13.59 -5.74 16.74
C ARG A 404 -14.28 -5.96 15.39
N CYS A 405 -14.90 -4.92 14.84
CA CYS A 405 -15.44 -4.97 13.48
C CYS A 405 -14.33 -4.96 12.41
N THR A 406 -13.19 -4.33 12.70
CA THR A 406 -12.04 -4.17 11.79
C THR A 406 -10.93 -5.20 11.97
N ASP A 407 -11.05 -6.12 12.92
CA ASP A 407 -10.08 -7.19 13.11
C ASP A 407 -10.04 -8.14 11.89
N GLY A 408 -8.85 -8.70 11.66
CA GLY A 408 -8.51 -9.53 10.51
C GLY A 408 -8.99 -10.98 10.62
N ASN A 409 -9.47 -11.42 11.79
CA ASN A 409 -10.04 -12.75 11.99
C ASN A 409 -11.57 -12.74 11.74
N PRO A 410 -12.07 -13.34 10.64
CA PRO A 410 -13.49 -13.29 10.30
C PRO A 410 -14.39 -14.05 11.29
N ASP A 411 -13.84 -15.01 12.05
CA ASP A 411 -14.60 -15.81 13.02
C ASP A 411 -14.81 -15.08 14.36
N GLU A 412 -14.04 -14.04 14.63
CA GLU A 412 -14.13 -13.21 15.85
C GLU A 412 -14.91 -11.90 15.62
N ARG A 413 -15.35 -11.64 14.38
CA ARG A 413 -16.11 -10.44 14.04
C ARG A 413 -17.54 -10.54 14.60
N PRO A 414 -18.02 -9.53 15.36
CA PRO A 414 -19.39 -9.52 15.82
C PRO A 414 -20.36 -9.39 14.64
N SER A 415 -21.47 -10.12 14.71
CA SER A 415 -22.58 -9.94 13.78
C SER A 415 -23.23 -8.56 13.96
N MET A 416 -23.88 -8.04 12.93
CA MET A 416 -24.55 -6.72 13.01
C MET A 416 -25.58 -6.66 14.15
N ASN A 417 -26.24 -7.77 14.48
CA ASN A 417 -27.17 -7.83 15.61
C ASN A 417 -26.46 -7.70 16.97
N GLN A 418 -25.26 -8.27 17.12
CA GLN A 418 -24.45 -8.11 18.33
C GLN A 418 -23.93 -6.67 18.45
N VAL A 419 -23.50 -6.06 17.34
CA VAL A 419 -23.09 -4.64 17.31
C VAL A 419 -24.23 -3.73 17.76
N MET A 420 -25.46 -3.95 17.27
CA MET A 420 -26.63 -3.17 17.68
C MET A 420 -26.97 -3.38 19.17
N GLN A 421 -26.86 -4.60 19.70
CA GLN A 421 -27.08 -4.86 21.13
C GLN A 421 -26.04 -4.18 22.03
N PHE A 422 -24.77 -4.14 21.63
CA PHE A 422 -23.72 -3.43 22.38
C PHE A 422 -23.94 -1.92 22.38
N LEU A 423 -24.34 -1.34 21.23
CA LEU A 423 -24.68 0.08 21.15
C LEU A 423 -25.94 0.42 21.96
N GLU A 424 -26.93 -0.47 22.01
CA GLU A 424 -28.13 -0.30 22.85
C GLU A 424 -27.82 -0.34 24.35
N GLN A 425 -26.90 -1.20 24.79
CA GLN A 425 -26.54 -1.34 26.21
C GLN A 425 -25.61 -0.25 26.72
N GLU A 426 -24.58 0.12 25.94
CA GLU A 426 -23.51 1.03 26.39
C GLU A 426 -23.78 2.49 25.97
N VAL A 427 -24.38 2.73 24.80
CA VAL A 427 -24.53 4.08 24.23
C VAL A 427 -25.94 4.66 24.43
N MET A 428 -26.97 3.81 24.61
CA MET A 428 -28.36 4.26 24.77
C MET A 428 -28.97 3.95 26.15
N SER A 429 -28.17 3.57 27.14
CA SER A 429 -28.67 3.53 28.52
C SER A 429 -28.98 4.97 28.99
N PRO A 430 -30.17 5.26 29.52
CA PRO A 430 -30.45 6.59 30.05
C PRO A 430 -29.64 6.76 31.34
N CYS A 431 -28.81 7.81 31.40
CA CYS A 431 -28.17 8.24 32.63
C CYS A 431 -29.21 8.30 33.77
N PRO A 432 -28.92 7.80 34.98
CA PRO A 432 -29.73 8.10 36.14
C PRO A 432 -29.63 9.62 36.37
N SER A 433 -30.67 10.34 35.97
CA SER A 433 -30.90 11.71 36.39
C SER A 433 -31.10 11.70 37.91
N ASP A 434 -30.35 12.56 38.58
CA ASP A 434 -30.75 13.28 39.78
C ASP A 434 -31.56 12.48 40.83
N PHE A 435 -30.84 11.74 41.68
CA PHE A 435 -31.30 11.45 43.04
C PHE A 435 -30.27 11.93 44.07
N TYR A 436 -30.00 13.24 44.05
CA TYR A 436 -29.68 13.98 45.27
C TYR A 436 -30.78 15.03 45.46
N GLU A 437 -31.90 14.60 46.04
CA GLU A 437 -32.78 15.54 46.72
C GLU A 437 -32.00 16.20 47.84
N SER A 438 -31.92 17.52 47.74
CA SER A 438 -31.46 18.43 48.78
C SER A 438 -32.16 18.10 50.10
N HIS A 439 -31.39 17.76 51.13
CA HIS A 439 -31.82 18.04 52.50
C HIS A 439 -31.23 19.38 52.92
N SER A 440 -31.99 20.44 52.68
CA SER A 440 -31.95 21.64 53.51
C SER A 440 -33.30 21.78 54.20
N ASP A 441 -33.20 22.11 55.49
CA ASP A 441 -34.24 22.56 56.43
C ASP A 441 -34.93 21.40 57.17
N TYR A 442 -34.82 21.25 58.50
CA TYR A 442 -35.08 22.23 59.57
C TYR A 442 -34.61 21.67 60.93
N CYS A 443 -34.27 22.60 61.84
CA CYS A 443 -34.17 22.46 63.31
C CYS A 443 -32.92 21.78 63.92
#